data_AF-A0A554VBP3-F1
#
_entry.id   AF-A0A554VBP3-F1
#
_cell.length_a   1.000
_cell.length_b   1.000
_cell.length_c   1.000
_cell.angle_alpha   90.00
_cell.angle_beta   90.00
_cell.angle_gamma   90.00
#
_symmetry.space_group_name_H-M   'P 1'
#
loop_
_entity.id
_entity.type
_entity.pdbx_description
1 polymer ?
#
loop_
_entity_poly.entity_id
_entity_poly.type
_entity_poly.pdbx_seq_one_letter_code
_entity_poly.pdbx_strand_id
1 'polypeptide(L)'
;MTKILNINKGLQKELEFSNSKFKEWLVNLDTEVENLDKTTKTRKYTATILKLIVVISGIVIASGFLKDADIIVQIIGAVVLLITAIERVFANLDKLLSTVAAKNAFNRVRREVVRIHTNRIRPILGLKETKPEEAAKKIIELQSELIDKLMKIDDEIKTNLENKNYDILGRLTLEDKE
;
A
#
# COMPACT_ATOMS: atom_id res chain seq x y z
N MET A 1 -16.10 16.29 -10.74
CA MET A 1 -17.04 16.64 -9.66
C MET A 1 -17.80 17.88 -10.06
N THR A 2 -19.12 17.81 -10.04
CA THR A 2 -20.04 18.82 -10.60
C THR A 2 -20.20 20.01 -9.63
N LYS A 3 -20.01 21.25 -10.10
CA LYS A 3 -20.23 22.47 -9.30
C LYS A 3 -21.65 22.47 -8.73
N ILE A 4 -21.78 22.86 -7.46
CA ILE A 4 -23.09 23.17 -6.86
C ILE A 4 -23.32 24.65 -7.16
N LEU A 5 -24.32 24.96 -7.99
CA LEU A 5 -24.69 26.34 -8.28
C LEU A 5 -25.59 26.85 -7.15
N ASN A 6 -25.55 28.16 -6.87
CA ASN A 6 -26.36 28.83 -5.83
C ASN A 6 -26.06 28.44 -4.37
N ILE A 7 -24.78 28.44 -3.97
CA ILE A 7 -24.37 28.38 -2.56
C ILE A 7 -23.51 29.59 -2.20
N ASN A 8 -23.50 29.98 -0.92
CA ASN A 8 -22.61 31.03 -0.41
C ASN A 8 -21.14 30.78 -0.83
N LYS A 9 -20.43 31.84 -1.26
CA LYS A 9 -19.02 31.79 -1.66
C LYS A 9 -18.11 31.16 -0.60
N GLY A 10 -18.39 31.36 0.69
CA GLY A 10 -17.65 30.73 1.79
C GLY A 10 -17.80 29.21 1.78
N LEU A 11 -19.04 28.73 1.75
CA LEU A 11 -19.38 27.31 1.70
C LEU A 11 -18.87 26.64 0.42
N GLN A 12 -18.85 27.36 -0.70
CA GLN A 12 -18.25 26.87 -1.94
C GLN A 12 -16.75 26.62 -1.79
N LYS A 13 -16.01 27.55 -1.16
CA LYS A 13 -14.57 27.37 -0.89
C LYS A 13 -14.31 26.21 0.07
N GLU A 14 -15.12 26.08 1.12
CA GLU A 14 -15.02 24.95 2.06
C GLU A 14 -15.25 23.61 1.36
N LEU A 15 -16.25 23.52 0.48
CA LEU A 15 -16.52 22.33 -0.31
C LEU A 15 -15.38 22.01 -1.27
N GLU A 16 -14.82 23.02 -1.95
CA GLU A 16 -13.65 22.86 -2.82
C GLU A 16 -12.41 22.37 -2.05
N PHE A 17 -12.16 22.94 -0.87
CA PHE A 17 -11.09 22.52 0.03
C PHE A 17 -11.29 21.07 0.51
N SER A 18 -12.48 20.72 0.98
CA SER A 18 -12.84 19.37 1.42
C SER A 18 -12.65 18.33 0.30
N ASN A 19 -13.11 18.65 -0.92
CA ASN A 19 -12.90 17.79 -2.09
C ASN A 19 -11.41 17.61 -2.42
N SER A 20 -10.62 18.69 -2.33
CA SER A 20 -9.19 18.65 -2.57
C SER A 20 -8.49 17.74 -1.56
N LYS A 21 -8.80 17.91 -0.26
CA LYS A 21 -8.24 17.10 0.83
C LYS A 21 -8.63 15.63 0.74
N PHE A 22 -9.89 15.34 0.43
CA PHE A 22 -10.34 13.96 0.25
C PHE A 22 -9.63 13.29 -0.93
N LYS A 23 -9.47 14.01 -2.05
CA LYS A 23 -8.71 13.52 -3.21
C LYS A 23 -7.24 13.28 -2.87
N GLU A 24 -6.61 14.21 -2.14
CA GLU A 24 -5.22 14.08 -1.67
C GLU A 24 -5.04 12.79 -0.86
N TRP A 25 -5.94 12.51 0.09
CA TRP A 25 -5.92 11.28 0.88
C TRP A 25 -6.05 10.01 0.04
N LEU A 26 -6.92 10.00 -0.97
CA LEU A 26 -7.03 8.86 -1.90
C LEU A 26 -5.76 8.65 -2.72
N VAL A 27 -5.10 9.73 -3.16
CA VAL A 27 -3.83 9.66 -3.89
C VAL A 27 -2.70 9.17 -2.99
N ASN A 28 -2.69 9.57 -1.72
CA ASN A 28 -1.71 9.09 -0.74
C ASN A 28 -1.83 7.57 -0.55
N LEU A 29 -3.05 7.03 -0.43
CA LEU A 29 -3.27 5.58 -0.39
C LEU A 29 -2.75 4.85 -1.63
N ASP A 30 -3.02 5.41 -2.83
CA ASP A 30 -2.52 4.84 -4.09
C ASP A 30 -0.98 4.86 -4.15
N THR A 31 -0.37 5.93 -3.63
CA THR A 31 1.09 6.07 -3.54
C THR A 31 1.70 5.04 -2.57
N GLU A 32 1.08 4.82 -1.41
CA GLU A 32 1.53 3.80 -0.45
C GLU A 32 1.44 2.39 -1.05
N VAL A 33 0.35 2.07 -1.76
CA VAL A 33 0.21 0.80 -2.49
C VAL A 33 1.32 0.64 -3.53
N GLU A 34 1.63 1.68 -4.30
CA GLU A 34 2.68 1.63 -5.32
C GLU A 34 4.07 1.46 -4.70
N ASN A 35 4.37 2.15 -3.60
CA ASN A 35 5.63 2.03 -2.87
C ASN A 35 5.84 0.61 -2.31
N LEU A 36 4.80 0.02 -1.72
CA LEU A 36 4.84 -1.34 -1.22
C LEU A 36 4.95 -2.38 -2.35
N ASP A 37 4.31 -2.13 -3.50
CA ASP A 37 4.41 -2.99 -4.67
C ASP A 37 5.81 -2.95 -5.30
N LYS A 38 6.41 -1.76 -5.45
CA LYS A 38 7.80 -1.58 -5.88
C LYS A 38 8.76 -2.31 -4.95
N THR A 39 8.60 -2.13 -3.64
CA THR A 39 9.42 -2.82 -2.63
C THR A 39 9.31 -4.34 -2.76
N THR A 40 8.10 -4.87 -2.95
CA THR A 40 7.85 -6.30 -3.12
C THR A 40 8.47 -6.83 -4.43
N LYS A 41 8.29 -6.11 -5.54
CA LYS A 41 8.85 -6.48 -6.85
C LYS A 41 10.37 -6.46 -6.85
N THR A 42 11.00 -5.41 -6.32
CA THR A 42 12.47 -5.31 -6.24
C THR A 42 13.03 -6.46 -5.42
N ARG A 43 12.46 -6.75 -4.24
CA ARG A 43 12.91 -7.90 -3.43
C ARG A 43 12.76 -9.23 -4.13
N LYS A 44 11.62 -9.46 -4.80
CA LYS A 44 11.39 -10.69 -5.57
C LYS A 44 12.40 -10.82 -6.73
N TYR A 45 12.67 -9.73 -7.43
CA TYR A 45 13.62 -9.70 -8.53
C TYR A 45 15.04 -9.97 -8.05
N THR A 46 15.50 -9.27 -7.00
CA THR A 46 16.82 -9.50 -6.38
C THR A 46 16.97 -10.95 -5.92
N ALA A 47 15.98 -11.50 -5.19
CA ALA A 47 16.01 -12.89 -4.76
C ALA A 47 16.06 -13.87 -5.95
N THR A 48 15.37 -13.58 -7.05
CA THR A 48 15.38 -14.44 -8.24
C THR A 48 16.77 -14.45 -8.90
N ILE A 49 17.40 -13.28 -9.05
CA ILE A 49 18.76 -13.16 -9.59
C ILE A 49 19.77 -13.89 -8.69
N LEU A 50 19.70 -13.66 -7.38
CA LEU A 50 20.61 -14.28 -6.42
C LEU A 50 20.54 -15.81 -6.48
N LYS A 51 19.33 -16.38 -6.55
CA LYS A 51 19.15 -17.83 -6.76
C LYS A 51 19.74 -18.31 -8.08
N LEU A 52 19.54 -17.54 -9.15
CA LEU A 52 20.05 -17.90 -10.47
C LEU A 52 21.59 -17.93 -10.48
N ILE A 53 22.24 -16.98 -9.81
CA ILE A 53 23.69 -16.98 -9.59
C ILE A 53 24.11 -18.21 -8.80
N VAL A 54 23.47 -18.50 -7.67
CA VAL A 54 23.81 -19.67 -6.84
C VAL A 54 23.67 -20.99 -7.61
N VAL A 55 22.61 -21.15 -8.41
CA VAL A 55 22.39 -22.35 -9.23
C VAL A 55 23.47 -22.48 -10.31
N ILE A 56 23.78 -21.41 -11.04
CA ILE A 56 24.82 -21.42 -12.07
C ILE A 56 26.19 -21.70 -11.45
N SER A 57 26.52 -21.04 -10.34
CA SER A 57 27.76 -21.28 -9.59
C SER A 57 27.87 -22.73 -9.12
N GLY A 58 26.77 -23.31 -8.62
CA GLY A 58 26.70 -24.72 -8.24
C GLY A 58 26.95 -25.66 -9.41
N ILE A 59 26.39 -25.38 -10.59
CA ILE A 59 26.61 -26.16 -11.82
C ILE A 59 28.06 -26.07 -12.29
N VAL A 60 28.67 -24.88 -12.26
CA VAL A 60 30.07 -24.67 -12.67
C VAL A 60 31.03 -25.42 -11.74
N ILE A 61 30.77 -25.39 -10.42
CA ILE A 61 31.56 -26.14 -9.44
C ILE A 61 31.36 -27.65 -9.65
N ALA A 62 30.10 -28.11 -9.76
CA ALA A 62 29.78 -29.54 -9.87
C ALA A 62 30.26 -30.16 -11.19
N SER A 63 30.27 -29.41 -12.29
CA SER A 63 30.79 -29.87 -13.58
C SER A 63 32.31 -30.01 -13.60
N GLY A 64 33.02 -29.48 -12.60
CA GLY A 64 34.47 -29.56 -12.53
C GLY A 64 35.19 -28.73 -13.61
N PHE A 65 34.51 -27.74 -14.19
CA PHE A 65 35.04 -26.92 -15.28
C PHE A 65 36.27 -26.09 -14.86
N LEU A 66 36.41 -25.80 -13.56
CA LEU A 66 37.48 -24.97 -12.98
C LEU A 66 38.42 -25.77 -12.04
N LYS A 67 38.57 -27.08 -12.25
CA LYS A 67 39.36 -27.98 -11.40
C LYS A 67 40.82 -27.53 -11.17
N ASP A 68 41.42 -26.84 -12.13
CA ASP A 68 42.82 -26.39 -12.03
C ASP A 68 42.96 -25.01 -11.37
N ALA A 69 41.85 -24.38 -10.98
CA ALA A 69 41.80 -23.03 -10.43
C ALA A 69 41.10 -23.00 -9.06
N ASP A 70 41.66 -23.70 -8.08
CA ASP A 70 41.13 -23.82 -6.71
C ASP A 70 40.81 -22.47 -6.05
N ILE A 71 41.63 -21.43 -6.31
CA ILE A 71 41.38 -20.07 -5.80
C ILE A 71 40.05 -19.52 -6.34
N ILE A 72 39.73 -19.76 -7.62
CA ILE A 72 38.49 -19.30 -8.25
C ILE A 72 37.29 -20.05 -7.65
N VAL A 73 37.42 -21.36 -7.41
CA VAL A 73 36.37 -22.17 -6.78
C VAL A 73 36.09 -21.69 -5.35
N GLN A 74 37.13 -21.37 -4.57
CA GLN A 74 36.98 -20.81 -3.22
C GLN A 74 36.32 -19.44 -3.22
N ILE A 75 36.67 -18.56 -4.18
CA ILE A 75 36.02 -17.25 -4.35
C ILE A 75 34.54 -17.43 -4.67
N ILE A 76 34.19 -18.32 -5.60
CA ILE A 76 32.78 -18.62 -5.94
C ILE A 76 32.05 -19.16 -4.70
N GLY A 77 32.67 -20.07 -3.95
CA GLY A 77 32.11 -20.62 -2.71
C GLY A 77 31.85 -19.54 -1.64
N ALA A 78 32.79 -18.61 -1.46
CA ALA A 78 32.62 -17.47 -0.55
C ALA A 78 31.50 -16.52 -1.00
N VAL A 79 31.39 -16.26 -2.31
CA VAL A 79 30.29 -15.46 -2.89
C VAL A 79 28.95 -16.15 -2.68
N VAL A 80 28.85 -17.46 -2.86
CA VAL A 80 27.62 -18.23 -2.61
C VAL A 80 27.21 -18.16 -1.14
N LEU A 81 28.16 -18.27 -0.20
CA LEU A 81 27.90 -18.10 1.23
C LEU A 81 27.39 -16.68 1.55
N LEU A 82 28.01 -15.66 0.97
CA LEU A 82 27.57 -14.27 1.14
C LEU A 82 26.15 -14.07 0.60
N ILE A 83 25.85 -14.60 -0.59
CA ILE A 83 24.52 -14.55 -1.19
C ILE A 83 23.50 -15.25 -0.29
N THR A 84 23.84 -16.42 0.25
CA THR A 84 22.95 -17.18 1.15
C THR A 84 22.69 -16.43 2.46
N ALA A 85 23.71 -15.76 3.00
CA ALA A 85 23.57 -14.90 4.18
C ALA A 85 22.67 -13.69 3.89
N ILE A 86 22.88 -13.03 2.75
CA ILE A 86 22.03 -11.94 2.26
C ILE A 86 20.60 -12.44 2.06
N GLU A 87 20.40 -13.60 1.43
CA GLU A 87 19.09 -14.22 1.27
C GLU A 87 18.41 -14.47 2.61
N ARG A 88 19.10 -14.94 3.66
CA ARG A 88 18.48 -15.07 4.99
C ARG A 88 18.01 -13.73 5.57
N VAL A 89 18.74 -12.65 5.32
CA VAL A 89 18.38 -11.29 5.76
C VAL A 89 17.22 -10.72 4.93
N PHE A 90 17.22 -10.94 3.62
CA PHE A 90 16.20 -10.44 2.68
C PHE A 90 14.93 -11.30 2.63
N ALA A 91 15.05 -12.60 2.85
CA ALA A 91 13.98 -13.58 3.01
C ALA A 91 13.47 -13.63 4.45
N ASN A 92 13.60 -12.51 5.20
CA ASN A 92 12.84 -12.29 6.42
C ASN A 92 11.35 -12.31 6.05
N LEU A 93 10.81 -13.53 6.00
CA LEU A 93 9.54 -13.90 5.39
C LEU A 93 8.43 -13.05 6.01
N ASP A 94 8.52 -12.83 7.31
CA ASP A 94 7.62 -11.99 8.10
C ASP A 94 7.53 -10.56 7.57
N LYS A 95 8.67 -9.95 7.19
CA LYS A 95 8.70 -8.60 6.62
C LYS A 95 8.08 -8.56 5.23
N LEU A 96 8.24 -9.62 4.43
CA LEU A 96 7.61 -9.71 3.11
C LEU A 96 6.10 -9.94 3.24
N LEU A 97 5.69 -10.83 4.13
CA LEU A 97 4.29 -11.11 4.44
C LEU A 97 3.59 -9.88 4.98
N SER A 98 4.21 -9.14 5.91
CA SER A 98 3.65 -7.87 6.42
C SER A 98 3.53 -6.80 5.33
N THR A 99 4.53 -6.67 4.45
CA THR A 99 4.50 -5.72 3.31
C THR A 99 3.34 -6.05 2.35
N VAL A 100 3.14 -7.32 2.02
CA VAL A 100 2.05 -7.77 1.15
C VAL A 100 0.69 -7.60 1.84
N ALA A 101 0.60 -7.92 3.13
CA ALA A 101 -0.62 -7.74 3.92
C ALA A 101 -1.01 -6.25 4.02
N ALA A 102 -0.05 -5.36 4.28
CA ALA A 102 -0.27 -3.91 4.30
C ALA A 102 -0.74 -3.38 2.94
N LYS A 103 -0.12 -3.81 1.84
CA LYS A 103 -0.56 -3.47 0.48
C LYS A 103 -2.02 -3.88 0.25
N ASN A 104 -2.40 -5.09 0.70
CA ASN A 104 -3.77 -5.58 0.55
C ASN A 104 -4.75 -4.83 1.45
N ALA A 105 -4.33 -4.44 2.66
CA ALA A 105 -5.10 -3.61 3.58
C ALA A 105 -5.40 -2.23 2.96
N PHE A 106 -4.39 -1.51 2.47
CA PHE A 106 -4.58 -0.23 1.78
C PHE A 106 -5.53 -0.33 0.58
N ASN A 107 -5.39 -1.38 -0.24
CA ASN A 107 -6.30 -1.60 -1.37
C ASN A 107 -7.75 -1.91 -0.93
N ARG A 108 -7.93 -2.61 0.20
CA ARG A 108 -9.26 -2.90 0.75
C ARG A 108 -9.91 -1.63 1.29
N VAL A 109 -9.18 -0.89 2.12
CA VAL A 109 -9.58 0.41 2.69
C VAL A 109 -9.98 1.39 1.59
N ARG A 110 -9.18 1.50 0.51
CA ARG A 110 -9.51 2.31 -0.66
C ARG A 110 -10.86 1.93 -1.28
N ARG A 111 -11.09 0.63 -1.51
CA ARG A 111 -12.35 0.14 -2.10
C ARG A 111 -13.54 0.43 -1.18
N GLU A 112 -13.36 0.26 0.12
CA GLU A 112 -14.37 0.54 1.13
C GLU A 112 -14.69 2.03 1.22
N VAL A 113 -13.70 2.94 1.23
CA VAL A 113 -13.94 4.40 1.18
C VAL A 113 -14.74 4.77 -0.06
N VAL A 114 -14.32 4.29 -1.23
CA VAL A 114 -15.01 4.60 -2.48
C VAL A 114 -16.45 4.07 -2.44
N ARG A 115 -16.68 2.86 -1.91
CA ARG A 115 -18.01 2.29 -1.72
C ARG A 115 -18.87 3.14 -0.78
N ILE A 116 -18.36 3.46 0.41
CA ILE A 116 -19.09 4.26 1.42
C ILE A 116 -19.41 5.65 0.87
N HIS A 117 -18.42 6.32 0.29
CA HIS A 117 -18.60 7.61 -0.35
C HIS A 117 -19.66 7.55 -1.46
N THR A 118 -19.61 6.54 -2.33
CA THR A 118 -20.58 6.39 -3.43
C THR A 118 -22.00 6.13 -2.94
N ASN A 119 -22.15 5.27 -1.93
CA ASN A 119 -23.45 4.92 -1.36
C ASN A 119 -24.08 6.11 -0.60
N ARG A 120 -23.27 6.85 0.18
CA ARG A 120 -23.75 7.97 1.00
C ARG A 120 -23.86 9.28 0.22
N ILE A 121 -23.09 9.48 -0.86
CA ILE A 121 -23.20 10.69 -1.67
C ILE A 121 -24.43 10.69 -2.58
N ARG A 122 -24.88 9.51 -3.03
CA ARG A 122 -26.07 9.37 -3.90
C ARG A 122 -27.32 10.07 -3.34
N PRO A 123 -27.76 9.83 -2.09
CA PRO A 123 -28.92 10.54 -1.54
C PRO A 123 -28.66 12.05 -1.35
N ILE A 124 -27.41 12.47 -1.11
CA ILE A 124 -27.07 13.89 -0.95
C ILE A 124 -27.15 14.64 -2.29
N LEU A 125 -26.79 13.99 -3.40
CA LEU A 125 -26.90 14.57 -4.74
C LEU A 125 -28.36 14.84 -5.14
N GLY A 126 -29.33 14.10 -4.60
CA GLY A 126 -30.76 14.39 -4.80
C GLY A 126 -31.22 15.70 -4.13
N LEU A 127 -30.51 16.17 -3.11
CA LEU A 127 -30.78 17.44 -2.43
C LEU A 127 -30.17 18.64 -3.16
N LYS A 128 -29.38 18.41 -4.20
CA LYS A 128 -28.55 19.44 -4.83
C LYS A 128 -29.37 20.48 -5.61
N GLU A 129 -30.51 20.07 -6.15
CA GLU A 129 -31.41 20.93 -6.92
C GLU A 129 -32.41 21.66 -6.02
N THR A 130 -32.79 21.05 -4.89
CA THR A 130 -33.82 21.56 -3.99
C THR A 130 -33.25 22.34 -2.80
N LYS A 131 -32.09 21.92 -2.28
CA LYS A 131 -31.42 22.50 -1.09
C LYS A 131 -29.89 22.45 -1.25
N PRO A 132 -29.32 23.30 -2.13
CA PRO A 132 -27.91 23.22 -2.51
C PRO A 132 -26.93 23.46 -1.34
N GLU A 133 -27.27 24.34 -0.39
CA GLU A 133 -26.41 24.59 0.78
C GLU A 133 -26.41 23.42 1.78
N GLU A 134 -27.57 22.79 1.99
CA GLU A 134 -27.68 21.61 2.85
C GLU A 134 -26.93 20.42 2.24
N ALA A 135 -27.02 20.25 0.92
CA ALA A 135 -26.26 19.25 0.18
C ALA A 135 -24.74 19.47 0.30
N ALA A 136 -24.27 20.72 0.17
CA ALA A 136 -22.86 21.05 0.32
C ALA A 136 -22.33 20.70 1.72
N LYS A 137 -23.06 21.08 2.78
CA LYS A 137 -22.69 20.75 4.17
C LYS A 137 -22.61 19.25 4.41
N LYS A 138 -23.61 18.49 3.95
CA LYS A 138 -23.63 17.03 4.06
C LYS A 138 -22.48 16.35 3.32
N ILE A 139 -22.04 16.90 2.18
CA ILE A 139 -20.86 16.40 1.46
C ILE A 139 -19.59 16.64 2.28
N ILE A 140 -19.42 17.85 2.83
CA ILE A 140 -18.25 18.19 3.66
C ILE A 140 -18.20 17.28 4.89
N GLU A 141 -19.32 17.09 5.57
CA GLU A 141 -19.43 16.21 6.74
C GLU A 141 -19.06 14.76 6.40
N LEU A 142 -19.62 14.21 5.32
CA LEU A 142 -19.28 12.87 4.84
C LEU A 142 -17.78 12.73 4.52
N GLN A 143 -17.19 13.74 3.88
CA GLN A 143 -15.78 13.72 3.51
C GLN A 143 -14.89 13.83 4.74
N SER A 144 -15.22 14.68 5.71
CA SER A 144 -14.48 14.79 6.97
C SER A 144 -14.50 13.47 7.75
N GLU A 145 -15.66 12.83 7.88
CA GLU A 145 -15.79 11.53 8.55
C GLU A 145 -14.92 10.46 7.87
N LEU A 146 -14.91 10.43 6.54
CA LEU A 146 -14.09 9.48 5.79
C LEU A 146 -12.60 9.78 5.92
N ILE A 147 -12.19 11.05 5.94
CA ILE A 147 -10.79 11.45 6.17
C ILE A 147 -10.34 11.01 7.57
N ASP A 148 -11.14 11.25 8.60
CA ASP A 148 -10.79 10.87 9.97
C ASP A 148 -10.64 9.35 10.12
N LYS A 149 -11.51 8.57 9.47
CA LYS A 149 -11.41 7.11 9.41
C LYS A 149 -10.16 6.67 8.64
N LEU A 150 -9.85 7.34 7.53
CA LEU A 150 -8.64 7.06 6.74
C LEU A 150 -7.36 7.33 7.53
N MET A 151 -7.29 8.44 8.26
CA MET A 151 -6.13 8.78 9.09
C MET A 151 -5.84 7.70 10.13
N LYS A 152 -6.88 7.28 10.87
CA LYS A 152 -6.75 6.24 11.90
C LYS A 152 -6.24 4.92 11.32
N ILE A 153 -6.79 4.51 10.18
CA ILE A 153 -6.38 3.25 9.55
C ILE A 153 -5.01 3.35 8.89
N ASP A 154 -4.63 4.49 8.32
CA ASP A 154 -3.27 4.69 7.80
C ASP A 154 -2.22 4.50 8.90
N ASP A 155 -2.44 5.14 10.06
CA ASP A 155 -1.57 4.99 11.23
C ASP A 155 -1.54 3.54 11.74
N GLU A 156 -2.69 2.86 11.76
CA GLU A 156 -2.79 1.46 12.17
C GLU A 156 -2.07 0.51 11.20
N ILE A 157 -2.20 0.71 9.89
CA ILE A 157 -1.49 -0.07 8.88
C ILE A 157 0.02 0.15 9.00
N LYS A 158 0.48 1.41 9.14
CA LYS A 158 1.90 1.75 9.27
C LYS A 158 2.51 1.16 10.53
N THR A 159 1.84 1.32 11.68
CA THR A 159 2.28 0.75 12.96
C THR A 159 2.37 -0.78 12.88
N ASN A 160 1.38 -1.45 12.30
CA ASN A 160 1.39 -2.91 12.18
C ASN A 160 2.38 -3.42 11.12
N LEU A 161 2.68 -2.63 10.09
CA LEU A 161 3.74 -2.92 9.12
C LEU A 161 5.12 -2.91 9.79
N GLU A 162 5.39 -1.90 10.62
CA GLU A 162 6.63 -1.78 11.40
C GLU A 162 6.79 -2.93 12.40
N ASN A 163 5.70 -3.27 13.10
CA ASN A 163 5.66 -4.38 14.06
C ASN A 163 5.60 -5.77 13.41
N LYS A 164 5.49 -5.85 12.08
CA LYS A 164 5.37 -7.10 11.30
C LYS A 164 4.13 -7.95 11.67
N ASN A 165 3.06 -7.32 12.16
CA ASN A 165 1.82 -7.98 12.57
C ASN A 165 0.92 -8.29 11.36
N TYR A 166 1.31 -9.28 10.54
CA TYR A 166 0.60 -9.61 9.30
C TYR A 166 -0.86 -10.08 9.53
N ASP A 167 -1.14 -10.75 10.64
CA ASP A 167 -2.49 -11.23 10.99
C ASP A 167 -3.48 -10.08 11.22
N ILE A 168 -3.02 -9.01 11.87
CA ILE A 168 -3.81 -7.81 12.11
C ILE A 168 -4.05 -7.09 10.78
N LEU A 169 -3.00 -6.91 9.98
CA LEU A 169 -3.08 -6.31 8.64
C LEU A 169 -4.07 -7.05 7.72
N GLY A 170 -4.14 -8.38 7.81
CA GLY A 170 -5.09 -9.19 7.03
C GLY A 170 -6.57 -8.93 7.36
N ARG A 171 -6.85 -8.41 8.56
CA ARG A 171 -8.20 -8.19 9.10
C ARG A 171 -8.62 -6.72 9.14
N LEU A 172 -7.75 -5.77 8.76
CA LEU A 172 -8.08 -4.35 8.76
C LEU A 172 -9.17 -4.02 7.73
N THR A 173 -10.19 -3.31 8.19
CA THR A 173 -11.36 -2.83 7.45
C THR A 173 -11.80 -1.49 8.05
N LEU A 174 -12.51 -0.68 7.27
CA LEU A 174 -13.16 0.56 7.70
C LEU A 174 -14.50 0.33 8.43
N GLU A 175 -15.00 -0.89 8.40
CA GLU A 175 -16.18 -1.29 9.19
C GLU A 175 -15.75 -1.48 10.64
N ASP A 176 -16.41 -0.75 11.54
CA ASP A 176 -16.22 -0.89 12.98
C ASP A 176 -16.47 -2.36 13.36
N LYS A 177 -15.57 -2.93 14.16
CA LYS A 177 -15.83 -4.19 14.82
C LYS A 177 -16.91 -3.93 15.88
N GLU A 178 -18.17 -4.07 15.49
CA GLU A 178 -19.29 -4.19 16.42
C GLU A 178 -19.11 -5.39 17.37
#